data_AF-A0A0Q7VBF8-F1
#
_entry.id   AF-A0A0Q7VBF8-F1
#
_cell.length_a   1.000
_cell.length_b   1.000
_cell.length_c   1.000
_cell.angle_alpha   90.00
_cell.angle_beta   90.00
_cell.angle_gamma   90.00
#
_symmetry.space_group_name_H-M   'P 1'
#
loop_
_entity.id
_entity.type
_entity.pdbx_description
1 polymer ?
#
loop_
_entity_poly.entity_id
_entity_poly.type
_entity_poly.pdbx_seq_one_letter_code
_entity_poly.pdbx_strand_id
1 'polypeptide(L)'
;MTRPDVHGLHASIAEAGKVLALKGRHPEALAKYREALRLAQGVRAPQIFARHYLHCVLESLERMGAHGQAATLAGEAASSAANETGDLEPSAFQQRDRACLLERQGVNLLKAGETTAARASLEAALALDDGLPLTRRLLGWTERGLSVSAAQLAQAQRTHGYWVVRSETVNSARAREPAVLTKEPMDG
;
A
#
# COMPACT_ATOMS: atom_id res chain seq x y z
N MET A 1 19.62 15.83 -26.11
CA MET A 1 18.62 15.60 -25.04
C MET A 1 18.27 14.12 -25.05
N THR A 2 18.73 13.36 -24.05
CA THR A 2 18.44 11.93 -23.90
C THR A 2 16.96 11.77 -23.57
N ARG A 3 16.21 10.97 -24.34
CA ARG A 3 14.84 10.57 -24.00
C ARG A 3 14.83 10.10 -22.54
N PRO A 4 13.92 10.59 -21.69
CA PRO A 4 13.80 10.04 -20.35
C PRO A 4 13.58 8.54 -20.48
N ASP A 5 14.44 7.76 -19.82
CA ASP A 5 14.30 6.32 -19.72
C ASP A 5 12.90 6.02 -19.15
N VAL A 6 12.02 5.57 -20.04
CA VAL A 6 10.61 5.28 -19.71
C VAL A 6 10.55 4.17 -18.65
N HIS A 7 11.57 3.32 -18.57
CA HIS A 7 11.67 2.25 -17.57
C HIS A 7 11.94 2.80 -16.15
N GLY A 8 12.47 4.02 -16.01
CA GLY A 8 12.67 4.68 -14.71
C GLY A 8 11.60 5.70 -14.33
N LEU A 9 10.70 6.05 -15.26
CA LEU A 9 9.74 7.15 -15.07
C LEU A 9 8.69 6.82 -14.01
N HIS A 10 8.11 5.62 -14.04
CA HIS A 10 7.12 5.19 -13.04
C HIS A 10 7.69 5.24 -11.61
N ALA A 11 8.95 4.84 -11.43
CA ALA A 11 9.64 4.90 -10.15
C ALA A 11 9.85 6.35 -9.68
N SER A 12 10.26 7.23 -10.59
CA SER A 12 10.47 8.66 -10.27
C SER A 12 9.18 9.36 -9.85
N ILE A 13 8.05 9.02 -10.49
CA ILE A 13 6.72 9.54 -10.13
C ILE A 13 6.26 8.97 -8.78
N ALA A 14 6.51 7.69 -8.52
CA ALA A 14 6.23 7.11 -7.21
C ALA A 14 7.06 7.77 -6.10
N GLU A 15 8.34 8.05 -6.32
CA GLU A 15 9.17 8.79 -5.35
C GLU A 15 8.62 10.20 -5.09
N ALA A 16 8.13 10.91 -6.12
CA ALA A 16 7.45 12.19 -5.93
C ALA A 16 6.19 12.05 -5.06
N GLY A 17 5.40 10.98 -5.27
CA GLY A 17 4.28 10.63 -4.40
C GLY A 17 4.71 10.45 -2.94
N LYS A 18 5.81 9.74 -2.70
CA LYS A 18 6.35 9.54 -1.34
C LYS A 18 6.77 10.85 -0.66
N VAL A 19 7.41 11.76 -1.41
CA VAL A 19 7.75 13.10 -0.90
C VAL A 19 6.50 13.89 -0.51
N LEU A 20 5.42 13.79 -1.28
CA LEU A 20 4.13 14.42 -0.95
C LEU A 20 3.49 13.76 0.28
N ALA A 21 3.50 12.44 0.38
CA ALA A 21 2.96 11.70 1.52
C ALA A 21 3.69 12.05 2.83
N LEU A 22 5.02 12.20 2.81
CA LEU A 22 5.78 12.66 3.98
C LEU A 22 5.40 14.07 4.45
N LYS A 23 4.87 14.91 3.55
CA LYS A 23 4.35 16.25 3.86
C LYS A 23 2.87 16.22 4.25
N GLY A 24 2.27 15.05 4.43
CA GLY A 24 0.84 14.88 4.71
C GLY A 24 -0.09 15.16 3.52
N ARG A 25 0.45 15.40 2.31
CA ARG A 25 -0.32 15.70 1.09
C ARG A 25 -0.80 14.42 0.41
N HIS A 26 -1.57 13.61 1.16
CA HIS A 26 -2.01 12.28 0.73
C HIS A 26 -2.89 12.25 -0.52
N PRO A 27 -3.83 13.19 -0.75
CA PRO A 27 -4.60 13.22 -2.00
C PRO A 27 -3.71 13.35 -3.24
N GLU A 28 -2.67 14.16 -3.16
CA GLU A 28 -1.74 14.39 -4.26
C GLU A 28 -0.77 13.23 -4.43
N ALA A 29 -0.29 12.66 -3.30
CA ALA A 29 0.50 11.44 -3.32
C ALA A 29 -0.25 10.28 -4.00
N LEU A 30 -1.53 10.11 -3.66
CA LEU A 30 -2.41 9.10 -4.24
C LEU A 30 -2.52 9.24 -5.76
N ALA A 31 -2.65 10.48 -6.28
CA ALA A 31 -2.64 10.74 -7.71
C ALA A 31 -1.32 10.29 -8.37
N LYS A 32 -0.17 10.58 -7.75
CA LYS A 32 1.13 10.13 -8.25
C LYS A 32 1.27 8.61 -8.26
N TYR A 33 0.83 7.91 -7.20
CA TYR A 33 0.93 6.46 -7.14
C TYR A 33 0.06 5.75 -8.17
N ARG A 34 -1.16 6.26 -8.41
CA ARG A 34 -2.05 5.75 -9.47
C ARG A 34 -1.43 5.92 -10.86
N GLU A 35 -0.80 7.06 -11.10
CA GLU A 35 -0.08 7.30 -12.35
C GLU A 35 1.15 6.39 -12.50
N ALA A 36 1.92 6.19 -11.43
CA ALA A 36 3.04 5.27 -11.41
C ALA A 36 2.60 3.82 -11.71
N LEU A 37 1.47 3.37 -11.16
CA LEU A 37 0.87 2.06 -11.48
C LEU A 37 0.50 1.95 -12.97
N ARG A 38 -0.18 2.96 -13.52
CA ARG A 38 -0.58 2.99 -14.94
C ARG A 38 0.64 2.91 -15.86
N LEU A 39 1.70 3.66 -15.54
CA LEU A 39 2.94 3.65 -16.32
C LEU A 39 3.69 2.33 -16.21
N ALA A 40 3.82 1.78 -14.99
CA ALA A 40 4.47 0.49 -14.76
C ALA A 40 3.76 -0.63 -15.53
N GLN A 41 2.43 -0.64 -15.54
CA GLN A 41 1.64 -1.58 -16.34
C GLN A 41 1.88 -1.37 -17.86
N GLY A 42 1.88 -0.12 -18.32
CA GLY A 42 2.09 0.22 -19.73
C GLY A 42 3.45 -0.24 -20.28
N VAL A 43 4.49 -0.25 -19.44
CA VAL A 43 5.83 -0.76 -19.81
C VAL A 43 6.08 -2.20 -19.40
N ARG A 44 5.08 -2.89 -18.84
CA ARG A 44 5.22 -4.26 -18.30
C ARG A 44 6.39 -4.39 -17.32
N ALA A 45 6.53 -3.40 -16.44
CA ALA A 45 7.55 -3.42 -15.40
C ALA A 45 7.38 -4.67 -14.50
N PRO A 46 8.46 -5.16 -13.87
CA PRO A 46 8.37 -6.26 -12.91
C PRO A 46 7.31 -6.04 -11.83
N GLN A 47 6.53 -7.07 -11.51
CA GLN A 47 5.38 -6.99 -10.59
C GLN A 47 5.71 -6.45 -9.20
N ILE A 48 6.97 -6.54 -8.76
CA ILE A 48 7.43 -5.96 -7.50
C ILE A 48 7.18 -4.45 -7.41
N PHE A 49 7.22 -3.73 -8.54
CA PHE A 49 6.90 -2.30 -8.57
C PHE A 49 5.41 -2.05 -8.33
N ALA A 50 4.54 -2.82 -9.00
CA ALA A 50 3.09 -2.71 -8.82
C ALA A 50 2.68 -3.00 -7.37
N ARG A 51 3.25 -4.05 -6.76
CA ARG A 51 3.04 -4.41 -5.35
C ARG A 51 3.47 -3.27 -4.43
N HIS A 52 4.67 -2.73 -4.62
CA HIS A 52 5.15 -1.58 -3.83
C HIS A 52 4.27 -0.33 -3.97
N TYR A 53 3.82 0.01 -5.18
CA TYR A 53 2.95 1.18 -5.40
C TYR A 53 1.56 0.97 -4.80
N LEU A 54 1.01 -0.25 -4.84
CA LEU A 54 -0.23 -0.59 -4.15
C LEU A 54 -0.12 -0.33 -2.65
N HIS A 55 0.97 -0.73 -1.99
CA HIS A 55 1.15 -0.43 -0.56
C HIS A 55 1.21 1.07 -0.26
N CYS A 56 1.75 1.88 -1.18
CA CYS A 56 1.76 3.34 -1.07
C CYS A 56 0.35 3.96 -1.25
N VAL A 57 -0.45 3.40 -2.16
CA VAL A 57 -1.87 3.75 -2.35
C VAL A 57 -2.67 3.44 -1.09
N LEU A 58 -2.58 2.22 -0.58
CA LEU A 58 -3.27 1.78 0.64
C LEU A 58 -2.93 2.68 1.82
N GLU A 59 -1.64 3.02 1.98
CA GLU A 59 -1.19 3.92 3.03
C GLU A 59 -1.80 5.32 2.91
N SER A 60 -1.87 5.90 1.71
CA SER A 60 -2.47 7.23 1.54
C SER A 60 -3.97 7.21 1.77
N LEU A 61 -4.69 6.17 1.33
CA LEU A 61 -6.11 6.00 1.64
C LEU A 61 -6.35 5.91 3.15
N GLU A 62 -5.54 5.12 3.84
CA GLU A 62 -5.64 4.97 5.30
C GLU A 62 -5.34 6.29 6.02
N ARG A 63 -4.34 7.05 5.58
CA ARG A 63 -4.00 8.36 6.17
C ARG A 63 -5.06 9.43 5.92
N MET A 64 -5.84 9.29 4.85
CA MET A 64 -6.99 10.14 4.56
C MET A 64 -8.26 9.73 5.33
N GLY A 65 -8.21 8.65 6.14
CA GLY A 65 -9.38 8.14 6.84
C GLY A 65 -10.32 7.30 5.96
N ALA A 66 -9.94 6.99 4.72
CA ALA A 66 -10.74 6.20 3.78
C ALA A 66 -10.62 4.70 4.06
N HIS A 67 -10.83 4.30 5.32
CA HIS A 67 -10.56 2.95 5.83
C HIS A 67 -11.36 1.87 5.12
N GLY A 68 -12.65 2.09 4.85
CA GLY A 68 -13.47 1.14 4.08
C GLY A 68 -12.90 0.88 2.68
N GLN A 69 -12.52 1.95 1.96
CA GLN A 69 -11.92 1.82 0.62
C GLN A 69 -10.56 1.12 0.67
N ALA A 70 -9.72 1.44 1.66
CA ALA A 70 -8.43 0.80 1.82
C ALA A 70 -8.59 -0.69 2.17
N ALA A 71 -9.55 -1.05 3.02
CA ALA A 71 -9.88 -2.43 3.36
C ALA A 71 -10.35 -3.24 2.15
N THR A 72 -11.29 -2.70 1.37
CA THR A 72 -11.76 -3.34 0.13
C THR A 72 -10.62 -3.58 -0.85
N LEU A 73 -9.83 -2.54 -1.15
CA LEU A 73 -8.71 -2.65 -2.08
C LEU A 73 -7.64 -3.66 -1.60
N ALA A 74 -7.34 -3.68 -0.30
CA ALA A 74 -6.39 -4.64 0.26
C ALA A 74 -6.90 -6.08 0.17
N GLY A 75 -8.19 -6.32 0.46
CA GLY A 75 -8.82 -7.63 0.34
C GLY A 75 -8.91 -8.13 -1.11
N GLU A 76 -9.27 -7.26 -2.04
CA GLU A 76 -9.26 -7.56 -3.49
C GLU A 76 -7.86 -7.93 -3.98
N ALA A 77 -6.85 -7.16 -3.58
CA ALA A 77 -5.46 -7.44 -3.91
C ALA A 77 -4.97 -8.76 -3.31
N ALA A 78 -5.31 -9.05 -2.04
CA ALA A 78 -4.98 -10.32 -1.40
C ALA A 78 -5.65 -11.52 -2.11
N SER A 79 -6.87 -11.34 -2.61
CA SER A 79 -7.61 -12.35 -3.36
C SER A 79 -6.99 -12.56 -4.74
N SER A 80 -6.64 -11.49 -5.44
CA SER A 80 -5.90 -11.55 -6.71
C SER A 80 -4.57 -12.26 -6.55
N ALA A 81 -3.80 -11.96 -5.50
CA ALA A 81 -2.52 -12.61 -5.21
C ALA A 81 -2.66 -14.11 -4.94
N ALA A 82 -3.77 -14.56 -4.34
CA ALA A 82 -4.07 -15.98 -4.20
C ALA A 82 -4.30 -16.63 -5.56
N ASN A 83 -5.11 -15.99 -6.41
CA ASN A 83 -5.47 -16.50 -7.73
C ASN A 83 -4.29 -16.53 -8.72
N GLU A 84 -3.30 -15.63 -8.58
CA GLU A 84 -2.08 -15.62 -9.40
C GLU A 84 -1.31 -16.95 -9.35
N THR A 85 -1.46 -17.71 -8.26
CA THR A 85 -0.74 -18.96 -8.06
C THR A 85 -1.48 -20.16 -8.68
N GLY A 86 -2.79 -20.05 -8.90
CA GLY A 86 -3.62 -21.16 -9.39
C GLY A 86 -3.53 -22.38 -8.48
N ASP A 87 -3.31 -23.56 -9.07
CA ASP A 87 -3.12 -24.83 -8.36
C ASP A 87 -1.68 -25.05 -7.87
N LEU A 88 -0.76 -24.10 -8.13
CA LEU A 88 0.62 -24.21 -7.68
C LEU A 88 0.74 -23.79 -6.22
N GLU A 89 1.70 -24.40 -5.52
CA GLU A 89 2.05 -23.96 -4.16
C GLU A 89 2.72 -22.57 -4.20
N PRO A 90 2.21 -21.58 -3.44
CA PRO A 90 2.76 -20.24 -3.44
C PRO A 90 4.14 -20.24 -2.77
N SER A 91 5.09 -19.53 -3.39
CA SER A 91 6.40 -19.29 -2.78
C SER A 91 6.28 -18.56 -1.45
N ALA A 92 7.28 -18.70 -0.58
CA ALA A 92 7.34 -17.97 0.69
C ALA A 92 7.29 -16.44 0.50
N PHE A 93 7.73 -15.91 -0.66
CA PHE A 93 7.56 -14.51 -0.98
C PHE A 93 6.09 -14.17 -1.26
N GLN A 94 5.39 -14.96 -2.08
CA GLN A 94 3.96 -14.75 -2.39
C GLN A 94 3.08 -14.88 -1.15
N GLN A 95 3.36 -15.85 -0.27
CA GLN A 95 2.64 -16.01 1.00
C GLN A 95 2.78 -14.76 1.87
N ARG A 96 4.01 -14.27 2.09
CA ARG A 96 4.26 -13.05 2.89
C ARG A 96 3.64 -11.80 2.28
N ASP A 97 3.70 -11.64 0.96
CA ASP A 97 3.08 -10.50 0.28
C ASP A 97 1.56 -10.49 0.47
N ARG A 98 0.91 -11.65 0.30
CA ARG A 98 -0.53 -11.80 0.58
C ARG A 98 -0.85 -11.57 2.05
N ALA A 99 -0.02 -12.06 2.97
CA ALA A 99 -0.19 -11.87 4.40
C ALA A 99 -0.13 -10.37 4.77
N CYS A 100 0.80 -9.60 4.19
CA CYS A 100 0.87 -8.14 4.34
C CYS A 100 -0.40 -7.43 3.85
N LEU A 101 -0.99 -7.88 2.73
CA LEU A 101 -2.25 -7.32 2.22
C LEU A 101 -3.43 -7.63 3.15
N LEU A 102 -3.50 -8.84 3.71
CA LEU A 102 -4.49 -9.20 4.72
C LEU A 102 -4.28 -8.41 6.03
N GLU A 103 -3.04 -8.19 6.48
CA GLU A 103 -2.76 -7.29 7.61
C GLU A 103 -3.26 -5.86 7.33
N ARG A 104 -3.03 -5.34 6.10
CA ARG A 104 -3.57 -4.04 5.67
C ARG A 104 -5.10 -3.99 5.72
N GLN A 105 -5.76 -5.04 5.25
CA GLN A 105 -7.22 -5.17 5.26
C GLN A 105 -7.74 -5.19 6.71
N GLY A 106 -7.21 -6.09 7.55
CA GLY A 106 -7.63 -6.22 8.95
C GLY A 106 -7.45 -4.94 9.76
N VAL A 107 -6.31 -4.26 9.61
CA VAL A 107 -6.07 -2.95 10.25
C VAL A 107 -7.11 -1.91 9.83
N ASN A 108 -7.43 -1.81 8.54
CA ASN A 108 -8.39 -0.83 8.06
C ASN A 108 -9.83 -1.19 8.44
N LEU A 109 -10.17 -2.48 8.51
CA LEU A 109 -11.45 -2.93 9.06
C LEU A 109 -11.59 -2.57 10.55
N LEU A 110 -10.53 -2.71 11.36
CA LEU A 110 -10.55 -2.24 12.76
C LEU A 110 -10.80 -0.74 12.84
N LYS A 111 -10.14 0.06 12.00
CA LYS A 111 -10.35 1.52 11.95
C LYS A 111 -11.75 1.90 11.49
N ALA A 112 -12.40 1.06 10.70
CA ALA A 112 -13.79 1.21 10.28
C ALA A 112 -14.80 0.68 11.33
N GLY A 113 -14.35 0.06 12.42
CA GLY A 113 -15.22 -0.54 13.45
C GLY A 113 -15.68 -1.97 13.15
N GLU A 114 -15.26 -2.53 12.01
CA GLU A 114 -15.66 -3.87 11.52
C GLU A 114 -14.83 -4.99 12.18
N THR A 115 -14.96 -5.13 13.50
CA THR A 115 -14.07 -5.96 14.33
C THR A 115 -14.09 -7.44 13.94
N THR A 116 -15.27 -8.01 13.66
CA THR A 116 -15.40 -9.43 13.27
C THR A 116 -14.70 -9.71 11.94
N ALA A 117 -14.94 -8.88 10.93
CA ALA A 117 -14.30 -9.01 9.63
C ALA A 117 -12.78 -8.77 9.73
N ALA A 118 -12.36 -7.81 10.57
CA ALA A 118 -10.95 -7.57 10.82
C ALA A 118 -10.25 -8.80 11.40
N ARG A 119 -10.85 -9.46 12.38
CA ARG A 119 -10.30 -10.68 12.98
C ARG A 119 -10.11 -11.78 11.95
N ALA A 120 -11.12 -12.06 11.14
CA ALA A 120 -11.02 -13.06 10.08
C ALA A 120 -9.85 -12.76 9.11
N SER A 121 -9.69 -11.49 8.73
CA SER A 121 -8.59 -11.06 7.86
C SER A 121 -7.21 -11.21 8.53
N LEU A 122 -7.09 -10.84 9.80
CA LEU A 122 -5.84 -10.96 10.58
C LEU A 122 -5.47 -12.42 10.89
N GLU A 123 -6.44 -13.28 11.18
CA GLU A 123 -6.25 -14.73 11.36
C GLU A 123 -5.75 -15.37 10.06
N ALA A 124 -6.34 -15.00 8.91
CA ALA A 124 -5.88 -15.44 7.60
C ALA A 124 -4.46 -14.95 7.27
N ALA A 125 -4.07 -13.75 7.72
CA ALA A 125 -2.71 -13.25 7.57
C ALA A 125 -1.70 -14.12 8.35
N LEU A 126 -1.99 -14.46 9.62
CA LEU A 126 -1.11 -15.31 10.43
C LEU A 126 -1.02 -16.75 9.93
N ALA A 127 -2.07 -17.26 9.29
CA ALA A 127 -2.03 -18.58 8.67
C ALA A 127 -1.03 -18.65 7.50
N LEU A 128 -0.71 -17.51 6.87
CA LEU A 128 0.25 -17.42 5.76
C LEU A 128 1.66 -17.00 6.20
N ASP A 129 1.76 -16.14 7.21
CA ASP A 129 3.02 -15.69 7.77
C ASP A 129 2.85 -15.51 9.28
N ASP A 130 3.42 -16.44 10.04
CA ASP A 130 3.36 -16.35 11.50
C ASP A 130 4.16 -15.15 12.01
N GLY A 131 5.11 -14.61 11.23
CA GLY A 131 6.05 -13.53 11.52
C GLY A 131 5.48 -12.11 11.58
N LEU A 132 4.17 -11.94 11.79
CA LEU A 132 3.47 -10.66 11.79
C LEU A 132 3.16 -10.15 13.22
N PRO A 133 4.08 -9.44 13.90
CA PRO A 133 3.92 -9.04 15.30
C PRO A 133 2.78 -8.04 15.52
N LEU A 134 2.49 -7.16 14.54
CA LEU A 134 1.34 -6.26 14.61
C LEU A 134 0.05 -7.07 14.59
N THR A 135 -0.12 -7.95 13.60
CA THR A 135 -1.27 -8.84 13.49
C THR A 135 -1.54 -9.61 14.79
N ARG A 136 -0.52 -10.28 15.37
CA ARG A 136 -0.67 -11.00 16.66
C ARG A 136 -1.15 -10.09 17.79
N ARG A 137 -0.59 -8.88 17.87
CA ARG A 137 -0.97 -7.90 18.91
C ARG A 137 -2.42 -7.46 18.77
N LEU A 138 -2.85 -7.18 17.54
CA LEU A 138 -4.22 -6.75 17.24
C LEU A 138 -5.24 -7.85 17.55
N LEU A 139 -4.97 -9.09 17.13
CA LEU A 139 -5.82 -10.23 17.47
C LEU A 139 -5.96 -10.38 18.98
N GLY A 140 -4.85 -10.38 19.72
CA GLY A 140 -4.90 -10.47 21.17
C GLY A 140 -5.73 -9.35 21.83
N TRP A 141 -5.71 -8.13 21.30
CA TRP A 141 -6.61 -7.06 21.79
C TRP A 141 -8.08 -7.37 21.52
N THR A 142 -8.40 -7.78 20.28
CA THR A 142 -9.78 -8.04 19.86
C THR A 142 -10.40 -9.29 20.51
N GLU A 143 -9.61 -10.32 20.81
CA GLU A 143 -10.06 -11.53 21.51
C GLU A 143 -10.48 -11.25 22.95
N ARG A 144 -9.82 -10.28 23.61
CA ARG A 144 -10.13 -9.87 24.97
C ARG A 144 -11.32 -8.89 25.05
N GLY A 145 -12.02 -8.65 23.94
CA GLY A 145 -13.12 -7.70 23.87
C GLY A 145 -12.70 -6.25 24.12
N LEU A 146 -11.40 -5.94 24.01
CA LEU A 146 -10.91 -4.58 24.21
C LEU A 146 -11.19 -3.76 22.96
N SER A 147 -11.81 -2.58 23.15
CA SER A 147 -11.87 -1.60 22.07
C SER A 147 -10.45 -1.11 21.77
N VAL A 148 -10.03 -1.24 20.51
CA VAL A 148 -8.72 -0.77 20.08
C VAL A 148 -8.84 0.72 19.79
N SER A 149 -8.35 1.57 20.68
CA SER A 149 -8.35 3.01 20.42
C SER A 149 -7.45 3.36 19.23
N ALA A 150 -7.80 4.43 18.51
CA ALA A 150 -6.99 4.93 17.39
C ALA A 150 -5.53 5.23 17.81
N ALA A 151 -5.33 5.71 19.04
CA ALA A 151 -4.00 6.00 19.59
C ALA A 151 -3.18 4.72 19.81
N GLN A 152 -3.78 3.67 20.39
CA GLN A 152 -3.14 2.37 20.61
C GLN A 152 -2.77 1.72 19.28
N LEU A 153 -3.69 1.73 18.31
CA LEU A 153 -3.45 1.19 16.98
C LEU A 153 -2.31 1.94 16.29
N ALA A 154 -2.34 3.28 16.27
CA ALA A 154 -1.29 4.09 15.68
C ALA A 154 0.08 3.85 16.33
N GLN A 155 0.13 3.65 17.66
CA GLN A 155 1.36 3.30 18.35
C GLN A 155 1.87 1.91 17.95
N ALA A 156 1.01 0.91 17.88
CA ALA A 156 1.39 -0.43 17.43
C ALA A 156 1.91 -0.43 15.98
N GLN A 157 1.23 0.29 15.08
CA GLN A 157 1.66 0.47 13.69
C GLN A 157 3.08 1.08 13.61
N ARG A 158 3.37 2.09 14.44
CA ARG A 158 4.72 2.68 14.51
C ARG A 158 5.75 1.68 15.03
N THR A 159 5.47 1.02 16.15
CA THR A 159 6.38 0.06 16.79
C THR A 159 6.75 -1.09 15.85
N HIS A 160 5.83 -1.53 14.99
CA HIS A 160 6.03 -2.66 14.10
C HIS A 160 6.35 -2.28 12.64
N GLY A 161 6.69 -1.01 12.37
CA GLY A 161 7.17 -0.60 11.04
C GLY A 161 6.13 -0.72 9.93
N TYR A 162 4.85 -0.56 10.25
CA TYR A 162 3.72 -0.78 9.34
C TYR A 162 3.76 0.08 8.07
N TRP A 163 4.30 1.30 8.13
CA TRP A 163 4.28 2.24 7.02
C TRP A 163 5.42 2.00 6.04
N VAL A 164 5.11 1.98 4.74
CA VAL A 164 6.08 1.76 3.66
C VAL A 164 6.76 3.06 3.23
N VAL A 165 6.09 4.20 3.40
CA VAL A 165 6.68 5.52 3.16
C VAL A 165 7.31 6.02 4.45
N ARG A 166 8.64 6.13 4.46
CA ARG A 166 9.40 6.56 5.64
C ARG A 166 10.51 7.53 5.24
N SER A 167 10.81 8.50 6.10
CA SER A 167 11.86 9.50 5.86
C SER A 167 13.20 8.89 5.50
N GLU A 168 13.50 7.71 6.06
CA GLU A 168 14.78 7.02 5.89
C GLU A 168 14.88 6.29 4.54
N THR A 169 13.76 6.03 3.86
CA THR A 169 13.72 5.22 2.63
C THR A 169 13.35 6.01 1.38
N VAL A 170 12.82 7.23 1.53
CA VAL A 170 12.45 8.08 0.39
C VAL A 170 13.67 8.71 -0.26
N ASN A 171 13.79 8.56 -1.57
CA ASN A 171 14.86 9.19 -2.35
C ASN A 171 14.34 10.44 -3.05
N SER A 172 14.41 11.58 -2.36
CA SER A 172 13.94 12.87 -2.88
C SER A 172 14.66 13.30 -4.16
N ALA A 173 15.92 12.92 -4.36
CA ALA A 173 16.68 13.25 -5.57
C ALA A 173 16.17 12.53 -6.83
N ARG A 174 15.41 11.42 -6.66
CA ARG A 174 14.77 10.68 -7.77
C ARG A 174 13.35 11.15 -8.06
N ALA A 175 12.78 12.03 -7.23
CA ALA A 175 11.43 12.54 -7.44
C ALA A 175 11.37 13.38 -8.72
N ARG A 176 10.41 13.08 -9.59
CA ARG A 176 10.13 13.90 -10.79
C ARG A 176 8.67 14.29 -10.83
N GLU A 177 8.42 15.54 -11.20
CA GLU A 177 7.09 15.96 -11.62
C GLU A 177 6.80 15.37 -13.01
N PRO A 178 5.55 14.95 -13.29
CA PRO A 178 5.15 14.62 -14.65
C PRO A 178 5.39 15.84 -15.53
N ALA A 179 5.89 15.62 -16.75
CA ALA A 179 5.91 16.68 -17.74
C ALA A 179 4.47 17.18 -17.91
N VAL A 180 4.22 18.44 -17.61
CA VAL A 180 2.98 19.09 -18.04
C VAL A 180 3.02 19.00 -19.57
N LEU A 181 2.08 18.23 -20.14
CA LEU A 181 1.77 18.37 -21.56
C LEU A 181 1.19 19.77 -21.72
N THR A 182 2.06 20.75 -21.93
CA THR A 182 1.67 22.04 -22.46
C THR A 182 1.02 21.74 -23.79
N LYS A 183 -0.32 21.82 -23.83
CA LYS A 183 -1.03 21.99 -25.10
C LYS A 183 -0.41 23.23 -25.73
N GLU A 184 0.33 23.05 -26.81
CA GLU A 184 0.72 24.18 -27.65
C GLU A 184 -0.58 24.92 -28.03
N PRO A 185 -0.61 26.26 -27.96
CA PRO A 185 -1.70 26.99 -28.56
C PRO A 185 -1.70 26.63 -30.04
N MET A 186 -2.83 26.10 -30.51
CA MET A 186 -3.12 26.05 -31.93
C MET A 186 -3.28 27.51 -32.38
N ASP A 187 -2.20 28.12 -32.85
CA ASP A 187 -2.26 29.36 -33.59
C ASP A 187 -3.03 29.08 -34.90
N GLY A 188 -4.00 29.97 -35.18
CA GLY A 188 -5.08 29.80 -36.15
C GLY A 188 -4.71 29.88 -37.62
#